data_AF-A0A7X3GKA8-F1
#
_entry.id   AF-A0A7X3GKA8-F1
#
_cell.length_a   1.000
_cell.length_b   1.000
_cell.length_c   1.000
_cell.angle_alpha   90.00
_cell.angle_beta   90.00
_cell.angle_gamma   90.00
#
_symmetry.space_group_name_H-M   'P 1'
#
loop_
_entity.id
_entity.type
_entity.pdbx_description
1 polymer ?
#
loop_
_entity_poly.entity_id
_entity_poly.type
_entity_poly.pdbx_seq_one_letter_code
_entity_poly.pdbx_strand_id
1 'polypeptide(L)'
;MPIIYLNIELPDPAFPEPQCCSGRTYEVGGIDINTIAQAGVLQIGDRVDSKAMLVGLAVQRQEDHPYAGDVFFESYTIFDRPLPVLYDANDDDSKVEMERFNACPLLSVGCITITSAGAASQIVVGCQKTHRAESRIKHIRQFAGRRPLPPACP
;
A
#
# COMPACT_ATOMS: atom_id res chain seq x y z
N MET A 1 26.18 18.42 -57.26
CA MET A 1 25.09 19.06 -56.50
C MET A 1 25.31 18.69 -55.03
N PRO A 2 25.52 19.64 -54.12
CA PRO A 2 25.68 19.32 -52.70
C PRO A 2 24.30 19.18 -52.05
N ILE A 3 24.12 18.11 -51.27
CA ILE A 3 22.97 17.90 -50.39
C ILE A 3 23.24 18.69 -49.11
N ILE A 4 22.38 19.67 -48.84
CA ILE A 4 22.42 20.46 -47.61
C ILE A 4 21.57 19.70 -46.58
N TYR A 5 22.20 19.25 -45.50
CA TYR A 5 21.47 18.74 -44.33
C TYR A 5 21.03 19.94 -43.47
N LEU A 6 19.72 20.14 -43.37
CA LEU A 6 19.13 21.02 -42.36
C LEU A 6 19.12 20.24 -41.04
N ASN A 7 20.10 20.51 -40.17
CA ASN A 7 20.03 20.13 -38.75
C ASN A 7 18.94 20.97 -38.10
N ILE A 8 17.71 20.46 -38.08
CA ILE A 8 16.66 20.96 -37.21
C ILE A 8 16.83 20.20 -35.89
N GLU A 9 17.53 20.81 -34.94
CA GLU A 9 17.49 20.39 -33.54
C GLU A 9 16.05 20.60 -33.05
N LEU A 10 15.25 19.53 -33.08
CA LEU A 10 13.96 19.50 -32.40
C LEU A 10 14.25 19.66 -30.90
N PRO A 11 13.59 20.61 -30.21
CA PRO A 11 13.76 20.72 -28.77
C PRO A 11 13.36 19.40 -28.12
N ASP A 12 14.19 18.93 -27.17
CA ASP A 12 13.88 17.75 -26.37
C ASP A 12 12.45 17.87 -25.83
N PRO A 13 11.64 16.79 -25.87
CA PRO A 13 10.29 16.85 -25.34
C PRO A 13 10.38 17.26 -23.87
N ALA A 14 9.99 18.50 -23.60
CA ALA A 14 9.82 19.01 -22.26
C ALA A 14 8.57 18.32 -21.69
N PHE A 15 8.76 17.10 -21.18
CA PHE A 15 7.74 16.47 -20.38
C PHE A 15 7.46 17.41 -19.20
N PRO A 16 6.22 17.88 -19.01
CA PRO A 16 5.91 18.65 -17.82
C PRO A 16 6.30 17.80 -16.61
N GLU A 17 7.05 18.39 -15.68
CA GLU A 17 7.29 17.75 -14.39
C GLU A 17 5.95 17.25 -13.86
N PRO A 18 5.86 16.03 -13.29
CA PRO A 18 4.60 15.46 -12.83
C PRO A 18 3.98 16.38 -11.79
N GLN A 19 3.12 17.27 -12.26
CA GLN A 19 2.56 18.35 -11.48
C GLN A 19 1.55 17.72 -10.54
N CYS A 20 1.83 17.77 -9.25
CA CYS A 20 0.87 17.39 -8.22
C CYS A 20 -0.39 18.23 -8.45
N CYS A 21 -1.43 17.59 -8.99
CA CYS A 21 -2.71 18.14 -9.47
C CYS A 21 -2.93 19.65 -9.28
N SER A 22 -2.23 20.52 -10.03
CA SER A 22 -2.41 21.96 -9.82
C SER A 22 -3.74 22.39 -10.43
N GLY A 23 -4.67 22.87 -9.61
CA GLY A 23 -5.91 23.50 -10.07
C GLY A 23 -7.19 22.69 -9.84
N ARG A 24 -7.15 21.59 -9.07
CA ARG A 24 -8.36 20.84 -8.66
C ARG A 24 -8.71 21.14 -7.21
N THR A 25 -10.00 21.33 -6.92
CA THR A 25 -10.52 21.49 -5.55
C THR A 25 -11.39 20.30 -5.23
N TYR A 26 -11.13 19.65 -4.09
CA TYR A 26 -11.97 18.59 -3.57
C TYR A 26 -12.85 19.18 -2.48
N GLU A 27 -14.15 19.09 -2.68
CA GLU A 27 -15.15 19.44 -1.68
C GLU A 27 -15.75 18.14 -1.16
N VAL A 28 -15.76 17.96 0.16
CA VAL A 28 -16.39 16.81 0.81
C VAL A 28 -17.40 17.34 1.81
N GLY A 29 -18.67 17.00 1.63
CA GLY A 29 -19.77 17.48 2.48
C GLY A 29 -19.68 16.99 3.93
N GLY A 30 -19.10 15.82 4.15
CA GLY A 30 -18.81 15.30 5.49
C GLY A 30 -18.07 13.99 5.47
N ILE A 31 -17.30 13.72 6.52
CA ILE A 31 -16.57 12.45 6.70
C ILE A 31 -16.92 11.92 8.09
N ASP A 32 -17.60 10.78 8.11
CA ASP A 32 -17.92 10.04 9.33
C ASP A 32 -17.16 8.71 9.32
N ILE A 33 -16.32 8.49 10.33
CA ILE A 33 -15.51 7.28 10.44
C ILE A 33 -15.59 6.78 11.87
N ASN A 34 -16.14 5.58 12.05
CA ASN A 34 -16.28 5.01 13.40
C ASN A 34 -14.93 4.60 13.98
N THR A 35 -14.00 4.06 13.18
CA THR A 35 -12.71 3.58 13.69
C THR A 35 -11.62 3.59 12.62
N ILE A 36 -10.43 4.06 12.98
CA ILE A 36 -9.19 3.88 12.20
C ILE A 36 -8.18 3.15 13.09
N ALA A 37 -7.71 1.98 12.67
CA ALA A 37 -6.87 1.10 13.49
C ALA A 37 -5.76 0.43 12.69
N GLN A 38 -4.75 -0.12 13.38
CA GLN A 38 -3.71 -1.00 12.80
C GLN A 38 -3.09 -0.46 11.49
N ALA A 39 -2.36 0.66 11.60
CA ALA A 39 -1.76 1.37 10.47
C ALA A 39 -2.75 1.89 9.42
N GLY A 40 -4.04 2.04 9.77
CA GLY A 40 -5.00 2.80 8.98
C GLY A 40 -4.64 4.29 8.93
N VAL A 41 -4.75 4.91 7.75
CA VAL A 41 -4.44 6.32 7.53
C VAL A 41 -5.64 7.01 6.89
N LEU A 42 -6.09 8.11 7.48
CA LEU A 42 -6.93 9.10 6.80
C LEU A 42 -6.05 10.29 6.42
N GLN A 43 -6.02 10.62 5.15
CA GLN A 43 -5.27 11.75 4.63
C GLN A 43 -6.23 12.71 3.91
N ILE A 44 -6.19 13.97 4.31
CA ILE A 44 -6.93 15.06 3.68
C ILE A 44 -5.89 16.07 3.17
N GLY A 45 -5.98 16.41 1.89
CA GLY A 45 -5.02 17.23 1.18
C GLY A 45 -4.08 16.43 0.28
N ASP A 46 -3.30 17.19 -0.47
CA ASP A 46 -2.43 16.65 -1.51
C ASP A 46 -1.11 16.15 -0.94
N ARG A 47 -0.65 14.99 -1.40
CA ARG A 47 0.66 14.46 -1.01
C ARG A 47 1.26 13.65 -2.14
N VAL A 48 2.58 13.70 -2.27
CA VAL A 48 3.27 12.93 -3.32
C VAL A 48 3.27 11.44 -2.98
N ASP A 49 3.73 11.09 -1.77
CA ASP A 49 3.91 9.70 -1.35
C ASP A 49 3.26 9.39 0.00
N SER A 50 2.63 8.22 0.11
CA SER A 50 2.12 7.64 1.36
C SER A 50 2.48 6.17 1.46
N LYS A 51 2.90 5.77 2.66
CA LYS A 51 3.23 4.39 2.97
C LYS A 51 2.53 3.98 4.27
N ALA A 52 1.69 2.96 4.19
CA ALA A 52 1.09 2.30 5.33
C ALA A 52 1.65 0.87 5.41
N MET A 53 2.13 0.48 6.59
CA MET A 53 2.76 -0.82 6.80
C MET A 53 2.27 -1.42 8.11
N LEU A 54 1.80 -2.66 8.05
CA LEU A 54 1.44 -3.46 9.21
C LEU A 54 2.12 -4.82 9.14
N VAL A 55 2.81 -5.17 10.22
CA VAL A 55 3.39 -6.49 10.43
C VAL A 55 2.91 -6.98 11.79
N GLY A 56 2.27 -8.16 11.82
CA GLY A 56 1.64 -8.68 13.02
C GLY A 56 1.72 -10.19 13.13
N LEU A 57 2.05 -10.67 14.34
CA LEU A 57 1.94 -12.06 14.74
C LEU A 57 0.83 -12.19 15.77
N ALA A 58 -0.21 -12.95 15.44
CA ALA A 58 -1.26 -13.29 16.38
C ALA A 58 -1.04 -14.74 16.83
N VAL A 59 -0.69 -14.93 18.10
CA VAL A 59 -0.34 -16.24 18.67
C VAL A 59 -1.40 -16.64 19.68
N GLN A 60 -2.09 -17.75 19.41
CA GLN A 60 -3.00 -18.39 20.35
C GLN A 60 -2.28 -19.57 21.02
N ARG A 61 -2.11 -19.50 22.34
CA ARG A 61 -1.36 -20.50 23.12
C ARG A 61 -2.29 -21.40 23.92
N GLN A 62 -1.98 -22.70 23.97
CA GLN A 62 -2.60 -23.65 24.89
C GLN A 62 -1.99 -23.60 26.30
N GLU A 63 -0.70 -23.31 26.40
CA GLU A 63 0.04 -23.17 27.65
C GLU A 63 0.38 -21.70 27.91
N ASP A 64 0.64 -21.35 29.18
CA ASP A 64 0.95 -19.96 29.55
C ASP A 64 2.25 -19.48 28.90
N HIS A 65 2.33 -18.17 28.66
CA HIS A 65 3.46 -17.51 28.01
C HIS A 65 4.86 -17.95 28.50
N PRO A 66 5.14 -18.10 29.82
CA PRO A 66 6.47 -18.52 30.28
C PRO A 66 6.84 -19.97 29.90
N TYR A 67 5.89 -20.83 29.53
CA TYR A 67 6.14 -22.24 29.22
C TYR A 67 6.02 -22.56 27.72
N ALA A 68 5.25 -21.77 26.97
CA ALA A 68 4.91 -22.02 25.57
C ALA A 68 6.01 -21.70 24.53
N GLY A 69 7.14 -21.15 24.97
CA GLY A 69 8.24 -20.73 24.10
C GLY A 69 7.98 -19.45 23.30
N ASP A 70 9.07 -18.87 22.80
CA ASP A 70 9.04 -17.61 22.04
C ASP A 70 8.66 -17.83 20.57
N VAL A 71 8.15 -16.77 19.95
CA VAL A 71 7.77 -16.75 18.53
C VAL A 71 8.47 -15.57 17.87
N PHE A 72 9.17 -15.87 16.78
CA PHE A 72 9.99 -14.91 16.04
C PHE A 72 9.39 -14.66 14.65
N PHE A 73 9.51 -13.44 14.12
CA PHE A 73 9.01 -13.11 12.78
C PHE A 73 9.82 -13.83 11.70
N GLU A 74 11.13 -13.95 11.93
CA GLU A 74 12.14 -14.59 11.08
C GLU A 74 11.84 -16.09 10.87
N SER A 75 11.05 -16.69 11.77
CA SER A 75 10.60 -18.08 11.61
C SER A 75 9.58 -18.28 10.48
N TYR A 76 9.06 -17.19 9.90
CA TYR A 76 8.04 -17.23 8.88
C TYR A 76 8.39 -16.40 7.65
N THR A 77 8.55 -17.07 6.52
CA THR A 77 8.85 -16.46 5.21
C THR A 77 7.85 -15.41 4.75
N ILE A 78 6.63 -15.38 5.30
CA ILE A 78 5.64 -14.35 4.98
C ILE A 78 6.12 -12.96 5.37
N PHE A 79 7.01 -12.79 6.35
CA PHE A 79 7.49 -11.47 6.77
C PHE A 79 8.64 -10.96 5.91
N ASP A 80 9.45 -11.87 5.35
CA ASP A 80 10.63 -11.51 4.52
C ASP A 80 10.37 -11.60 3.01
N ARG A 81 9.26 -12.22 2.58
CA ARG A 81 8.95 -12.37 1.15
C ARG A 81 8.82 -11.00 0.47
N PRO A 82 9.52 -10.71 -0.65
CA PRO A 82 9.34 -9.46 -1.37
C PRO A 82 7.91 -9.31 -1.91
N LEU A 83 7.44 -8.07 -2.06
CA LEU A 83 6.15 -7.80 -2.70
C LEU A 83 6.16 -8.33 -4.14
N PRO A 84 5.03 -8.85 -4.65
CA PRO A 84 4.93 -9.20 -6.06
C PRO A 84 5.18 -7.95 -6.90
N VAL A 85 6.17 -8.03 -7.78
CA VAL A 85 6.43 -6.98 -8.77
C VAL A 85 5.56 -7.31 -9.97
N LEU A 86 4.70 -6.38 -10.36
CA LEU A 86 4.03 -6.44 -11.65
C LEU A 86 5.08 -6.06 -12.69
N TYR A 87 5.53 -7.04 -13.46
CA TYR A 87 6.34 -6.78 -14.65
C TYR A 87 5.37 -6.35 -15.74
N ASP A 88 5.31 -5.04 -15.99
CA ASP A 88 4.75 -4.57 -17.24
C ASP A 88 5.67 -5.06 -18.36
N ALA A 89 5.11 -5.53 -19.48
CA ALA A 89 5.93 -5.88 -20.62
C ALA A 89 6.64 -4.59 -21.05
N ASN A 90 7.97 -4.50 -20.91
CA ASN A 90 8.76 -3.32 -21.30
C ASN A 90 8.81 -3.13 -22.83
N ASP A 91 7.74 -3.49 -23.53
CA ASP A 91 7.55 -3.18 -24.93
C ASP A 91 7.06 -1.72 -25.00
N ASP A 92 7.56 -0.95 -25.97
CA ASP A 92 7.18 0.46 -26.13
C ASP A 92 5.64 0.66 -26.29
N ASP A 93 4.92 -0.41 -26.64
CA ASP A 93 3.46 -0.46 -26.75
C ASP A 93 2.70 -0.55 -25.40
N SER A 94 3.38 -0.78 -24.26
CA SER A 94 2.72 -0.92 -22.94
C SER A 94 2.54 0.41 -22.18
N LYS A 95 3.22 1.48 -22.62
CA LYS A 95 3.09 2.80 -21.99
C LYS A 95 1.76 3.45 -22.39
N VAL A 96 0.77 3.32 -21.52
CA VAL A 96 -0.49 4.07 -21.64
C VAL A 96 -0.26 5.51 -21.16
N GLU A 97 -0.10 6.43 -22.10
CA GLU A 97 -0.14 7.86 -21.81
C GLU A 97 -1.60 8.32 -21.73
N MET A 98 -1.99 8.84 -20.56
CA MET A 98 -3.34 9.36 -20.34
C MET A 98 -3.24 10.82 -19.92
N GLU A 99 -3.76 11.71 -20.76
CA GLU A 99 -4.05 13.08 -20.36
C GLU A 99 -5.50 13.19 -19.91
N ARG A 100 -5.72 13.82 -18.75
CA ARG A 100 -7.06 14.00 -18.19
C ARG A 100 -7.36 15.48 -18.01
N PHE A 101 -8.29 15.98 -18.82
CA PHE A 101 -8.86 17.32 -18.67
C PHE A 101 -10.20 17.26 -17.93
N ASN A 102 -10.30 17.92 -16.78
CA ASN A 102 -11.58 18.09 -16.08
C ASN A 102 -12.14 19.47 -16.42
N ALA A 103 -13.24 19.53 -17.17
CA ALA A 103 -13.87 20.80 -17.54
C ALA A 103 -14.35 21.60 -16.31
N CYS A 104 -14.67 20.92 -15.21
CA CYS A 104 -14.92 21.53 -13.91
C CYS A 104 -13.84 21.07 -12.92
N PRO A 105 -13.04 21.99 -12.34
CA PRO A 105 -12.00 21.65 -11.37
C PRO A 105 -12.56 21.34 -9.97
N LEU A 106 -13.85 21.56 -9.73
CA LEU A 106 -14.51 21.26 -8.47
C LEU A 106 -15.02 19.82 -8.48
N LEU A 107 -14.39 18.97 -7.67
CA LEU A 107 -14.87 17.62 -7.38
C LEU A 107 -15.61 17.64 -6.05
N SER A 108 -16.94 17.71 -6.13
CA SER A 108 -17.81 17.68 -4.95
C SER A 108 -18.26 16.25 -4.66
N VAL A 109 -17.95 15.79 -3.45
CA VAL A 109 -18.42 14.53 -2.87
C VAL A 109 -19.33 14.89 -1.71
N GLY A 110 -20.44 14.16 -1.56
CA GLY A 110 -21.36 14.34 -0.44
C GLY A 110 -20.76 13.87 0.89
N CYS A 111 -21.56 13.14 1.67
CA CYS A 111 -21.08 12.58 2.93
C CYS A 111 -20.49 11.18 2.71
N ILE A 112 -19.30 10.96 3.26
CA ILE A 112 -18.61 9.67 3.27
C ILE A 112 -18.78 9.07 4.67
N THR A 113 -19.32 7.86 4.75
CA THR A 113 -19.44 7.11 6.02
C THR A 113 -18.64 5.81 5.92
N ILE A 114 -17.72 5.61 6.86
CA ILE A 114 -16.80 4.46 6.89
C ILE A 114 -16.92 3.77 8.25
N THR A 115 -17.32 2.50 8.24
CA THR A 115 -17.45 1.71 9.48
C THR A 115 -16.11 1.42 10.14
N SER A 116 -15.07 1.12 9.36
CA SER A 116 -13.72 0.96 9.90
C SER A 116 -12.68 0.97 8.79
N ALA A 117 -11.53 1.58 9.06
CA ALA A 117 -10.35 1.48 8.21
C ALA A 117 -9.19 0.91 9.05
N GLY A 118 -8.60 -0.19 8.60
CA GLY A 118 -7.39 -0.68 9.24
C GLY A 118 -6.62 -1.68 8.41
N ALA A 119 -5.61 -2.28 9.02
CA ALA A 119 -4.69 -3.20 8.38
C ALA A 119 -3.94 -2.57 7.19
N ALA A 120 -3.25 -1.45 7.44
CA ALA A 120 -2.54 -0.66 6.44
C ALA A 120 -3.44 -0.01 5.35
N SER A 121 -4.74 0.14 5.60
CA SER A 121 -5.66 0.86 4.71
C SER A 121 -5.36 2.36 4.64
N GLN A 122 -5.61 2.99 3.50
CA GLN A 122 -5.48 4.44 3.33
C GLN A 122 -6.76 5.02 2.74
N ILE A 123 -7.29 6.07 3.37
CA ILE A 123 -8.41 6.88 2.86
C ILE A 123 -7.81 8.22 2.50
N VAL A 124 -7.94 8.64 1.24
CA VAL A 124 -7.28 9.85 0.74
C VAL A 124 -8.30 10.75 0.08
N VAL A 125 -8.40 11.97 0.58
CA VAL A 125 -9.17 13.07 0.00
C VAL A 125 -8.17 14.08 -0.51
N GLY A 126 -7.86 14.04 -1.80
CA GLY A 126 -6.83 14.87 -2.38
C GLY A 126 -6.20 14.27 -3.62
N CYS A 127 -5.14 14.89 -4.09
CA CYS A 127 -4.26 14.39 -5.12
C CYS A 127 -3.15 13.57 -4.48
N GLN A 128 -2.87 12.42 -5.07
CA GLN A 128 -1.70 11.67 -4.70
C GLN A 128 -1.11 10.88 -5.84
N LYS A 129 0.23 10.83 -5.86
CA LYS A 129 1.01 10.20 -6.92
C LYS A 129 1.27 8.73 -6.62
N THR A 130 1.78 8.43 -5.42
CA THR A 130 2.08 7.04 -5.03
C THR A 130 1.43 6.67 -3.70
N HIS A 131 0.87 5.47 -3.69
CA HIS A 131 0.30 4.83 -2.52
C HIS A 131 0.92 3.47 -2.35
N ARG A 132 1.46 3.20 -1.17
CA ARG A 132 1.96 1.88 -0.81
C ARG A 132 1.34 1.42 0.50
N ALA A 133 0.53 0.37 0.44
CA ALA A 133 -0.08 -0.27 1.59
C ALA A 133 0.40 -1.72 1.68
N GLU A 134 0.97 -2.10 2.81
CA GLU A 134 1.52 -3.44 3.02
C GLU A 134 1.05 -3.99 4.37
N SER A 135 0.33 -5.12 4.34
CA SER A 135 -0.18 -5.77 5.54
C SER A 135 0.22 -7.24 5.55
N ARG A 136 0.97 -7.64 6.58
CA ARG A 136 1.44 -9.01 6.80
C ARG A 136 1.01 -9.44 8.19
N ILE A 137 -0.01 -10.29 8.25
CA ILE A 137 -0.51 -10.83 9.52
C ILE A 137 -0.49 -12.34 9.44
N LYS A 138 0.13 -12.99 10.42
CA LYS A 138 0.09 -14.46 10.55
C LYS A 138 -0.53 -14.84 11.89
N HIS A 139 -1.61 -15.62 11.80
CA HIS A 139 -2.26 -16.20 12.97
C HIS A 139 -1.79 -17.65 13.16
N ILE A 140 -1.30 -17.98 14.35
CA ILE A 140 -0.77 -19.30 14.69
C ILE A 140 -1.38 -19.83 15.98
N ARG A 141 -1.52 -21.15 16.07
CA ARG A 141 -1.91 -21.86 17.30
C ARG A 141 -0.74 -22.70 17.79
N GLN A 142 -0.35 -22.51 19.05
CA GLN A 142 0.65 -23.31 19.75
C GLN A 142 -0.06 -24.31 20.66
N PHE A 143 0.06 -25.59 20.32
CA PHE A 143 -0.43 -26.69 21.14
C PHE A 143 0.71 -27.29 21.95
N ALA A 144 0.40 -27.81 23.13
CA ALA A 144 1.36 -28.53 23.95
C ALA A 144 1.93 -29.73 23.17
N GLY A 145 3.24 -29.92 23.22
CA GLY A 145 3.88 -31.11 22.66
C GLY A 145 3.34 -32.38 23.32
N ARG A 146 3.43 -33.53 22.64
CA ARG A 146 3.14 -34.82 23.27
C ARG A 146 4.09 -34.98 24.46
N ARG A 147 3.53 -35.15 25.67
CA ARG A 147 4.34 -35.57 26.82
C ARG A 147 5.10 -36.85 26.43
N PRO A 148 6.40 -36.96 26.73
CA PRO A 148 7.12 -38.19 26.50
C PRO A 148 6.37 -39.32 27.22
N LEU A 149 6.19 -40.43 26.52
CA LEU A 149 5.62 -41.62 27.13
C LEU A 149 6.52 -42.01 28.32
N PRO A 150 5.95 -42.45 29.45
CA PRO A 150 6.76 -42.99 30.53
C PRO A 150 7.67 -44.09 29.97
N PRO A 151 8.92 -44.22 30.47
CA PRO A 151 9.83 -45.25 30.00
C PRO A 151 9.12 -46.60 30.10
N ALA A 152 9.15 -47.38 29.02
CA ALA A 152 8.67 -48.75 29.08
C ALA A 152 9.44 -49.47 30.20
N CYS A 153 8.72 -50.02 31.18
CA CYS A 153 9.33 -50.84 32.21
C CYS A 153 10.15 -51.96 31.54
N PRO A 154 11.38 -52.25 32.01
CA PRO A 154 12.21 -53.31 31.45
C PRO A 154 11.57 -54.70 31.58
#